data_AF-A0A8S7QQ14-F1
#
_entry.id   AF-A0A8S7QQ14-F1
#
_cell.length_a   1.000
_cell.length_b   1.000
_cell.length_c   1.000
_cell.angle_alpha   90.00
_cell.angle_beta   90.00
_cell.angle_gamma   90.00
#
_symmetry.space_group_name_H-M   'P 1'
#
loop_
_entity.id
_entity.type
_entity.pdbx_description
1 polymer ?
#
loop_
_entity_poly.entity_id
_entity_poly.type
_entity_poly.pdbx_seq_one_letter_code
_entity_poly.pdbx_strand_id
1 'polypeptide(L)'
;MKKHLLPLALLFSGISPAQALDVGDISSFMNSDSSTLSKTIQNSTDSGRLINIRLERLSSPLDDGQVIAMDKPDELLLTPASLLLPAQASEVIRFFYKGPADEKER
;
A
#
# COMPACT_ATOMS: atom_id res chain seq x y z
N MET A 1 -34.35 31.02 -21.04
CA MET A 1 -33.82 30.17 -19.96
C MET A 1 -32.82 29.10 -20.44
N LYS A 2 -32.08 29.29 -21.57
CA LYS A 2 -31.15 28.26 -22.12
C LYS A 2 -29.65 28.59 -21.96
N LYS A 3 -29.29 29.79 -21.50
CA LYS A 3 -27.90 30.29 -21.50
C LYS A 3 -27.08 29.88 -20.27
N HIS A 4 -27.70 29.29 -19.24
CA HIS A 4 -27.03 28.83 -18.01
C HIS A 4 -26.73 27.32 -18.00
N LEU A 5 -27.16 26.57 -19.04
CA LEU A 5 -26.89 25.13 -19.16
C LEU A 5 -25.42 24.83 -19.50
N LEU A 6 -24.76 25.71 -20.27
CA LEU A 6 -23.36 25.56 -20.68
C LEU A 6 -22.36 25.64 -19.51
N PRO A 7 -22.41 26.66 -18.61
CA PRO A 7 -21.50 26.69 -17.47
C PRO A 7 -21.79 25.57 -16.46
N LEU A 8 -23.04 25.11 -16.35
CA LEU A 8 -23.41 23.99 -15.49
C LEU A 8 -22.85 22.65 -16.00
N ALA A 9 -22.87 22.42 -17.32
CA ALA A 9 -22.26 21.23 -17.92
C ALA A 9 -20.73 21.20 -17.77
N LEU A 10 -20.07 22.37 -17.81
CA LEU A 10 -18.61 22.50 -17.67
C LEU A 10 -18.13 22.21 -16.22
N LEU A 11 -18.99 22.41 -15.21
CA LEU A 11 -18.67 22.09 -13.82
C LEU A 11 -18.59 20.58 -13.55
N PHE A 12 -19.29 19.75 -14.34
CA PHE A 12 -19.31 18.29 -14.15
C PHE A 12 -18.20 17.55 -14.93
N SER A 13 -17.51 18.20 -15.87
CA SER A 13 -16.45 17.56 -16.67
C SER A 13 -15.12 17.33 -15.92
N GLY A 14 -15.00 17.75 -14.66
CA GLY A 14 -13.76 17.65 -13.88
C GLY A 14 -13.67 16.49 -12.89
N ILE A 15 -14.71 15.66 -12.73
CA ILE A 15 -14.72 14.59 -11.72
C ILE A 15 -13.97 13.38 -12.27
N SER A 16 -12.65 13.33 -12.04
CA SER A 16 -11.85 12.13 -12.31
C SER A 16 -12.04 11.10 -11.19
N PRO A 17 -12.19 9.80 -11.49
CA PRO A 17 -12.32 8.79 -10.45
C PRO A 17 -11.03 8.71 -9.63
N ALA A 18 -11.17 8.77 -8.30
CA ALA A 18 -10.05 8.65 -7.39
C ALA A 18 -9.35 7.29 -7.58
N GLN A 19 -8.07 7.32 -7.94
CA GLN A 19 -7.24 6.12 -8.16
C GLN A 19 -6.62 5.59 -6.85
N ALA A 20 -6.97 6.16 -5.69
CA ALA A 20 -6.41 5.76 -4.40
C ALA A 20 -6.91 4.38 -3.97
N LEU A 21 -6.01 3.57 -3.41
CA LEU A 21 -6.27 2.29 -2.74
C LEU A 21 -6.20 2.52 -1.24
N ASP A 22 -7.12 1.94 -0.47
CA ASP A 22 -7.01 1.93 0.98
C ASP A 22 -6.01 0.84 1.40
N VAL A 23 -4.96 1.24 2.12
CA VAL A 23 -3.87 0.37 2.57
C VAL A 23 -3.85 0.17 4.09
N GLY A 24 -4.89 0.65 4.78
CA GLY A 24 -4.92 0.78 6.23
C GLY A 24 -3.91 1.82 6.74
N ASP A 25 -3.30 1.54 7.89
CA ASP A 25 -2.30 2.43 8.49
C ASP A 25 -1.10 2.66 7.55
N ILE A 26 -0.60 3.89 7.46
CA ILE A 26 0.57 4.20 6.61
C ILE A 26 1.87 3.59 7.16
N SER A 27 1.96 3.46 8.49
CA SER A 27 3.04 2.78 9.20
C SER A 27 2.47 1.64 10.03
N SER A 28 3.19 0.54 10.11
CA SER A 28 2.75 -0.63 10.89
C SER A 28 3.96 -1.24 11.58
N PHE A 29 3.77 -1.68 12.81
CA PHE A 29 4.85 -2.14 13.67
C PHE A 29 4.79 -3.65 13.84
N MET A 30 5.90 -4.33 13.57
CA MET A 30 6.11 -5.71 13.97
C MET A 30 6.87 -5.71 15.28
N ASN A 31 6.16 -5.90 16.40
CA ASN A 31 6.75 -5.90 17.72
C ASN A 31 7.72 -7.09 17.89
N SER A 32 8.63 -7.00 18.86
CA SER A 32 9.73 -7.96 19.07
C SER A 32 9.28 -9.40 19.39
N ASP A 33 8.03 -9.58 19.83
CA ASP A 33 7.40 -10.87 20.09
C ASP A 33 6.74 -11.49 18.85
N SER A 34 6.75 -10.81 17.71
CA SER A 34 6.20 -11.28 16.44
C SER A 34 7.24 -11.29 15.31
N SER A 35 7.12 -12.28 14.43
CA SER A 35 7.83 -12.35 13.14
C SER A 35 6.88 -12.23 11.94
N THR A 36 5.60 -11.94 12.20
CA THR A 36 4.56 -11.84 11.17
C THR A 36 3.67 -10.62 11.38
N LEU A 37 3.23 -10.02 10.28
CA LEU A 37 2.30 -8.88 10.27
C LEU A 37 1.29 -9.10 9.15
N SER A 38 0.03 -8.69 9.35
CA SER A 38 -0.99 -8.72 8.31
C SER A 38 -1.58 -7.32 8.11
N LYS A 39 -1.78 -6.92 6.86
CA LYS A 39 -2.47 -5.68 6.48
C LYS A 39 -3.61 -5.98 5.54
N THR A 40 -4.77 -5.38 5.79
CA THR A 40 -5.91 -5.45 4.86
C THR A 40 -5.82 -4.28 3.90
N ILE A 41 -5.85 -4.56 2.60
CA ILE A 41 -6.01 -3.56 1.55
C ILE A 41 -7.44 -3.61 1.03
N GLN A 42 -8.00 -2.46 0.65
CA GLN A 42 -9.35 -2.37 0.13
C GLN A 42 -9.40 -1.52 -1.14
N ASN A 43 -10.03 -2.09 -2.17
CA ASN A 43 -10.41 -1.36 -3.38
C ASN A 43 -11.86 -0.91 -3.25
N SER A 44 -12.07 0.34 -2.86
CA SER A 44 -13.40 0.96 -2.72
C SER A 44 -13.96 1.54 -4.04
N THR A 45 -13.31 1.24 -5.18
CA THR A 45 -13.76 1.71 -6.50
C THR A 45 -14.59 0.68 -7.25
N ASP A 46 -15.19 1.11 -8.35
CA ASP A 46 -16.07 0.34 -9.24
C ASP A 46 -15.33 -0.48 -10.30
N SER A 47 -13.99 -0.37 -10.35
CA SER A 47 -13.14 -1.10 -11.29
C SER A 47 -12.15 -2.01 -10.56
N GLY A 48 -11.80 -3.14 -11.18
CA GLY A 48 -10.76 -4.02 -10.67
C GLY A 48 -9.37 -3.41 -10.83
N ARG A 49 -8.45 -3.75 -9.93
CA ARG A 49 -7.09 -3.20 -9.89
C ARG A 49 -6.04 -4.30 -9.83
N LEU A 50 -5.03 -4.21 -10.70
CA LEU A 50 -3.84 -5.04 -10.62
C LEU A 50 -2.84 -4.39 -9.65
N ILE A 51 -2.61 -5.03 -8.51
CA ILE A 51 -1.75 -4.53 -7.45
C ILE A 51 -0.44 -5.31 -7.46
N ASN A 52 0.69 -4.59 -7.38
CA ASN A 52 2.02 -5.15 -7.20
C ASN A 52 2.67 -4.51 -5.97
N ILE A 53 3.23 -5.33 -5.09
CA ILE A 53 3.80 -4.90 -3.83
C ILE A 53 5.28 -5.26 -3.84
N ARG A 54 6.12 -4.30 -3.43
CA ARG A 54 7.58 -4.44 -3.35
C ARG A 54 8.04 -4.04 -1.96
N LEU A 55 9.21 -4.55 -1.57
CA LEU A 55 9.84 -4.28 -0.29
C LEU A 55 11.18 -3.62 -0.52
N GLU A 56 11.46 -2.59 0.25
CA GLU A 56 12.73 -1.88 0.30
C GLU A 56 13.10 -1.69 1.77
N ARG A 57 14.36 -1.90 2.12
CA ARG A 57 14.87 -1.59 3.45
C ARG A 57 15.34 -0.14 3.44
N LEU A 58 15.00 0.60 4.49
CA LEU A 58 15.40 1.98 4.66
C LEU A 58 16.44 2.10 5.76
N SER A 59 17.33 3.08 5.67
CA SER A 59 18.24 3.42 6.76
C SER A 59 17.52 4.09 7.95
N SER A 60 16.39 4.74 7.68
CA SER A 60 15.55 5.46 8.64
C SER A 60 14.15 5.66 8.02
N PRO A 61 13.07 5.71 8.81
CA PRO A 61 11.72 6.02 8.31
C PRO A 61 11.49 7.52 8.05
N LEU A 62 12.47 8.38 8.36
CA LEU A 62 12.39 9.83 8.16
C LEU A 62 12.67 10.23 6.70
N ASP A 63 12.34 11.47 6.35
CA ASP A 63 12.47 12.01 4.98
C ASP A 63 13.90 11.95 4.41
N ASP A 64 14.92 11.95 5.27
CA ASP A 64 16.34 11.84 4.90
C ASP A 64 16.87 10.39 4.87
N GLY A 65 16.00 9.40 5.11
CA GLY A 65 16.28 7.98 4.97
C GLY A 65 16.61 7.59 3.52
N GLN A 66 17.45 6.57 3.37
CA GLN A 66 17.89 6.07 2.07
C GLN A 66 17.58 4.58 1.94
N VAL A 67 17.30 4.13 0.71
CA VAL A 67 17.16 2.71 0.40
C VAL A 67 18.52 2.03 0.57
N ILE A 68 18.56 1.01 1.42
CA ILE A 68 19.74 0.18 1.68
C ILE A 68 19.43 -1.27 1.35
N ALA A 69 20.49 -2.06 1.11
CA ALA A 69 20.32 -3.49 0.87
C ALA A 69 19.86 -4.20 2.15
N MET A 70 18.98 -5.18 1.98
CA MET A 70 18.76 -6.20 3.01
C MET A 70 20.04 -7.04 3.18
N ASP A 71 20.27 -7.55 4.39
CA ASP A 71 21.40 -8.43 4.69
C ASP A 71 21.27 -9.75 3.89
N LYS A 72 20.03 -10.21 3.69
CA LYS A 72 19.67 -11.38 2.88
C LYS A 72 18.41 -11.11 2.06
N PRO A 73 18.25 -11.71 0.86
CA PRO A 73 17.05 -11.55 0.05
C PRO A 73 15.75 -12.04 0.71
N ASP A 74 15.86 -12.93 1.71
CA ASP A 74 14.71 -13.46 2.45
C ASP A 74 14.54 -12.83 3.85
N GLU A 75 15.23 -11.72 4.14
CA GLU A 75 15.12 -11.00 5.41
C GLU A 75 13.69 -10.53 5.70
N LEU A 76 13.00 -10.00 4.68
CA LEU A 76 11.59 -9.62 4.74
C LEU A 76 10.87 -10.13 3.49
N LEU A 77 9.82 -10.91 3.70
CA LEU A 77 9.00 -11.51 2.65
C LEU A 77 7.55 -11.06 2.79
N LEU A 78 6.80 -11.09 1.69
CA LEU A 78 5.36 -10.87 1.71
C LEU A 78 4.59 -11.82 0.79
N THR A 79 3.30 -11.95 1.02
CA THR A 79 2.37 -12.61 0.09
C THR A 79 0.94 -12.07 0.20
N PRO A 80 0.21 -11.95 -0.93
CA PRO A 80 0.70 -12.07 -2.30
C PRO A 80 1.51 -10.83 -2.73
N ALA A 81 2.52 -11.02 -3.59
CA ALA A 81 3.29 -9.92 -4.17
C ALA A 81 2.58 -9.26 -5.37
N SER A 82 1.72 -10.00 -6.05
CA SER A 82 0.90 -9.51 -7.15
C SER A 82 -0.50 -10.12 -7.05
N LEU A 83 -1.52 -9.31 -7.23
CA LEU A 83 -2.91 -9.76 -7.21
C LEU A 83 -3.80 -8.88 -8.08
N LEU A 84 -4.86 -9.47 -8.63
CA LEU A 84 -5.98 -8.72 -9.20
C LEU A 84 -7.05 -8.56 -8.11
N LEU A 85 -7.22 -7.35 -7.61
CA LEU A 85 -8.21 -7.02 -6.58
C LEU A 85 -9.49 -6.48 -7.26
N PRO A 86 -10.63 -7.20 -7.17
CA PRO A 86 -11.88 -6.76 -7.81
C PRO A 86 -12.39 -5.42 -7.29
N ALA A 87 -13.39 -4.88 -7.98
CA ALA A 87 -14.15 -3.72 -7.50
C ALA A 87 -14.82 -4.04 -6.16
N GLN A 88 -14.83 -3.07 -5.24
CA GLN A 88 -15.47 -3.17 -3.92
C GLN A 88 -15.05 -4.40 -3.10
N ALA A 89 -13.76 -4.77 -3.17
CA ALA A 89 -13.21 -5.95 -2.50
C ALA A 89 -12.00 -5.61 -1.62
N SER A 90 -11.71 -6.52 -0.69
CA SER A 90 -10.56 -6.43 0.21
C SER A 90 -9.73 -7.70 0.16
N GLU A 91 -8.43 -7.58 0.46
CA GLU A 91 -7.51 -8.71 0.57
C GLU A 91 -6.50 -8.49 1.71
N VAL A 92 -6.00 -9.59 2.28
CA VAL A 92 -4.99 -9.57 3.35
C VAL A 92 -3.60 -9.85 2.78
N ILE A 93 -2.70 -8.89 2.96
CA ILE A 93 -1.27 -9.04 2.68
C ILE A 93 -0.55 -9.43 3.95
N ARG A 94 0.21 -10.52 3.90
CA ARG A 94 1.02 -11.01 5.03
C ARG A 94 2.48 -10.69 4.81
N PHE A 95 3.16 -10.24 5.85
CA PHE A 95 4.59 -9.94 5.90
C PHE A 95 5.25 -10.88 6.90
N PHE A 96 6.47 -11.32 6.58
CA PHE A 96 7.25 -12.29 7.36
C PHE A 96 8.67 -11.77 7.49
N TYR A 97 9.13 -11.60 8.72
CA TYR A 97 10.51 -11.23 9.02
C TYR A 97 11.33 -12.47 9.37
N LYS A 98 12.47 -12.66 8.70
CA LYS A 98 13.42 -13.76 8.90
C LYS A 98 14.86 -13.26 9.05
N GLY A 99 15.04 -11.98 9.35
CA GLY A 99 16.35 -11.41 9.66
C GLY A 99 16.88 -11.83 11.03
N PRO A 100 18.04 -11.29 11.43
CA PRO A 100 18.61 -11.54 12.76
C PRO A 100 17.67 -11.13 13.90
N ALA A 101 17.65 -11.92 14.98
CA ALA A 101 17.06 -11.54 16.25
C ALA A 101 18.15 -10.87 17.11
N ASP A 102 18.24 -9.56 17.02
CA ASP A 102 19.23 -8.73 17.70
C ASP A 102 18.58 -7.46 18.30
N GLU A 103 19.38 -6.59 18.89
CA GLU A 103 18.89 -5.35 19.55
C GLU A 103 18.75 -4.17 18.58
N LYS A 104 18.57 -4.43 17.27
CA LYS A 104 18.46 -3.38 16.24
C LYS A 104 17.08 -3.35 15.60
N GLU A 105 16.47 -2.17 15.58
CA GLU A 105 15.32 -1.87 14.72
C GLU A 105 15.77 -1.84 13.25
N ARG A 106 14.84 -2.14 12.34
CA ARG A 106 15.06 -2.26 10.90
C ARG A 106 14.03 -1.49 10.11
#